data_AF-A0A661PLC3-F1
#
_entry.id   AF-A0A661PLC3-F1
#
_cell.length_a   1.000
_cell.length_b   1.000
_cell.length_c   1.000
_cell.angle_alpha   90.00
_cell.angle_beta   90.00
_cell.angle_gamma   90.00
#
_symmetry.space_group_name_H-M   'P 1'
#
loop_
_entity.id
_entity.type
_entity.pdbx_description
1 polymer ?
#
loop_
_entity_poly.entity_id
_entity_poly.type
_entity_poly.pdbx_seq_one_letter_code
_entity_poly.pdbx_strand_id
1 'polypeptide(L)'
;MLDNLKISGKLFIGFGVVLVLLAVVSVFNITNAGKISKQIDYVKDVKYREALDTIDAIDRASKILSTVVHASESATIAPLEEARESRVPLEKAFATLEKSLPVGSEVARQFVVFRGLFGSCFEIGERMTGYSVNQELIEFVGARREYQEKFEQLEKTAVELKDVVSLDLYEALEEINRVSERNVNWSSYLALIGMVLGITLSLMIAKSISTPMSRLVEVIGALGRGELDSRVGIKRSDEIGRVALAMDDMAEKLGQMVHRIRSSSIEFTGVSKAISDAADSVGNSAKLQEQGVESTSAAILEIGASINSVAQNVDSLNISAADSTSSTLEMASSIEEVAENSQQLAQAVAEISSSITEMATATNQIASNTEILKKTSDSTASTVAEMDVNIKQVEEHARETAKTTAEVR
;
A
#
# COMPACT_ATOMS: atom_id res chain seq x y z
N MET A 1 23.33 21.59 9.84
CA MET A 1 22.59 21.80 11.11
C MET A 1 21.09 22.03 10.86
N LEU A 2 20.69 22.85 9.86
CA LEU A 2 19.27 23.03 9.50
C LEU A 2 18.57 21.74 9.06
N ASP A 3 19.30 20.77 8.49
CA ASP A 3 18.64 19.62 7.87
C ASP A 3 17.89 18.70 8.81
N ASN A 4 18.29 18.63 10.08
CA ASN A 4 17.68 17.78 11.09
C ASN A 4 16.60 18.49 11.92
N LEU A 5 16.36 19.77 11.66
CA LEU A 5 15.27 20.51 12.31
C LEU A 5 13.94 20.16 11.70
N LYS A 6 12.92 20.15 12.55
CA LYS A 6 11.52 20.03 12.14
C LYS A 6 11.14 21.11 11.13
N ILE A 7 10.20 20.82 10.22
CA ILE A 7 9.73 21.80 9.23
C ILE A 7 9.22 23.08 9.91
N SER A 8 8.43 22.92 10.98
CA SER A 8 7.96 24.06 11.79
C SER A 8 9.11 24.85 12.39
N GLY A 9 10.16 24.19 12.91
CA GLY A 9 11.35 24.84 13.45
C GLY A 9 12.11 25.66 12.40
N LYS A 10 12.26 25.14 11.18
CA LYS A 10 12.88 25.88 10.05
C LYS A 10 12.09 27.13 9.70
N LEU A 11 10.76 27.02 9.62
CA LEU A 11 9.88 28.16 9.31
C LEU A 11 9.90 29.20 10.43
N PHE A 12 9.84 28.79 11.70
CA PHE A 12 9.92 29.70 12.84
C PHE A 12 11.24 30.47 12.88
N ILE A 13 12.37 29.81 12.61
CA ILE A 13 13.68 30.49 12.51
C ILE A 13 13.68 31.44 11.30
N GLY A 14 13.15 30.98 10.16
CA GLY A 14 13.01 31.78 8.94
C GLY A 14 12.29 33.10 9.17
N PHE A 15 11.02 33.02 9.56
CA PHE A 15 10.19 34.18 9.82
C PHE A 15 10.65 34.96 11.05
N GLY A 16 11.14 34.29 12.10
CA GLY A 16 11.62 34.93 13.31
C GLY A 16 12.81 35.85 13.06
N VAL A 17 13.80 35.39 12.27
CA VAL A 17 14.96 36.22 11.90
C VAL A 17 14.51 37.44 11.09
N VAL A 18 13.60 37.27 10.14
CA VAL A 18 13.07 38.39 9.33
C VAL A 18 12.32 39.39 10.21
N LEU A 19 11.47 38.92 11.11
CA LEU A 19 10.72 39.80 12.04
C LEU A 19 11.66 40.56 12.98
N VAL A 20 12.69 39.91 13.51
CA VAL A 20 13.70 40.56 14.35
C VAL A 20 14.47 41.61 13.56
N LEU A 21 14.89 41.31 12.32
CA LEU A 21 15.56 42.28 11.46
C LEU A 21 14.66 43.48 11.16
N LEU A 22 13.38 43.26 10.85
CA LEU A 22 12.41 44.34 10.64
C LEU A 22 12.23 45.19 11.91
N ALA A 23 12.14 44.56 13.08
CA ALA A 23 12.05 45.28 14.35
C ALA A 23 13.31 46.13 14.61
N VAL A 24 14.50 45.59 14.39
CA VAL A 24 15.77 46.31 14.56
C VAL A 24 15.85 47.50 13.61
N VAL A 25 15.52 47.32 12.32
CA VAL A 25 15.51 48.41 11.34
C VAL A 25 14.46 49.46 11.70
N SER A 26 13.27 49.04 12.13
CA SER A 26 12.21 49.97 12.54
C SER A 26 12.61 50.80 13.76
N VAL A 27 13.14 50.17 14.81
CA VAL A 27 13.63 50.86 16.01
C VAL A 27 14.77 51.83 15.66
N PHE A 28 15.70 51.41 14.81
CA PHE A 28 16.79 52.28 14.32
C PHE A 28 16.24 53.51 13.58
N ASN A 29 15.28 53.33 12.67
CA ASN A 29 14.67 54.43 11.94
C ASN A 29 13.90 55.38 12.86
N ILE A 30 13.07 54.87 13.77
CA ILE A 30 12.28 55.68 14.70
C ILE A 30 13.20 56.48 15.63
N THR A 31 14.23 55.85 16.19
CA THR A 31 15.16 56.53 17.10
C THR A 31 15.97 57.62 16.41
N ASN A 32 16.42 57.39 15.17
CA ASN A 32 17.14 58.41 14.40
C ASN A 32 16.24 59.53 13.89
N ALA A 33 15.01 59.22 13.47
CA ALA A 33 14.03 60.23 13.11
C ALA A 33 13.71 61.14 14.32
N GLY A 34 13.59 60.56 15.52
CA GLY A 34 13.39 61.32 16.75
C GLY A 34 14.58 62.24 17.10
N LYS A 35 15.82 61.84 16.82
CA LYS A 35 17.01 62.70 17.00
C LYS A 35 17.01 63.87 16.02
N ILE A 36 16.73 63.61 14.74
CA ILE A 36 16.64 64.65 13.71
C ILE A 36 15.52 65.64 14.06
N SER A 37 14.34 65.15 14.45
CA SER A 37 13.22 66.00 14.87
C SER A 37 13.63 66.96 15.98
N LYS A 38 14.32 66.47 17.02
CA LYS A 38 14.81 67.32 18.13
C LYS A 38 15.84 68.36 17.68
N GLN A 39 16.71 68.04 16.72
CA GLN A 39 17.65 69.00 16.16
C GLN A 39 16.94 70.07 15.32
N ILE A 40 15.94 69.68 14.53
CA ILE A 40 15.10 70.61 13.78
C ILE A 40 14.36 71.55 14.74
N ASP A 41 13.76 71.01 15.81
CA ASP A 41 13.07 71.81 16.82
C ASP A 41 14.04 72.78 17.50
N TYR A 42 15.27 72.36 17.82
CA TYR A 42 16.29 73.25 18.37
C TYR A 42 16.67 74.38 17.40
N VAL A 43 16.92 74.07 16.12
CA VAL A 43 17.26 75.11 15.13
C VAL A 43 16.09 76.06 14.90
N LYS A 44 14.86 75.55 14.85
CA LYS A 44 13.65 76.37 14.62
C LYS A 44 13.29 77.23 15.84
N ASP A 45 13.30 76.67 17.04
CA ASP A 45 12.77 77.34 18.23
C ASP A 45 13.82 78.20 18.93
N VAL A 46 15.10 77.85 18.80
CA VAL A 46 16.22 78.56 19.44
C VAL A 46 16.97 79.40 18.40
N LYS A 47 17.73 78.76 17.49
CA LYS A 47 18.66 79.46 16.58
C LYS A 47 17.95 80.43 15.64
N TYR A 48 16.85 80.01 15.01
CA TYR A 48 16.08 80.86 14.10
C TYR A 48 15.40 82.04 14.84
N ARG A 49 14.92 81.81 16.06
CA ARG A 49 14.35 82.87 16.90
C ARG A 49 15.42 83.88 17.31
N GLU A 50 16.57 83.41 17.82
CA GLU A 50 17.72 84.27 18.18
C GLU A 50 18.18 85.11 16.99
N ALA A 51 18.21 84.52 15.79
CA ALA A 51 18.57 85.23 14.58
C ALA A 51 17.58 86.36 14.26
N LEU A 52 16.27 86.07 14.28
CA LEU A 52 15.23 87.07 14.05
C LEU A 52 15.25 88.18 15.10
N ASP A 53 15.38 87.83 16.39
CA ASP A 53 15.42 88.80 17.49
C ASP A 53 16.66 89.70 17.37
N THR A 54 17.81 89.15 16.96
CA THR A 54 19.03 89.93 16.71
C THR A 54 18.87 90.89 15.55
N ILE A 55 18.31 90.42 14.43
CA ILE A 55 18.06 91.25 13.24
C ILE A 55 17.05 92.37 13.55
N ASP A 56 15.95 92.06 14.25
CA ASP A 56 14.96 93.06 14.67
C ASP A 56 15.57 94.08 15.62
N ALA A 57 16.43 93.64 16.54
CA ALA A 57 17.11 94.54 17.47
C ALA A 57 18.07 95.51 16.75
N ILE A 58 18.80 95.04 15.74
CA ILE A 58 19.63 95.89 14.88
C ILE A 58 18.78 96.92 14.13
N ASP A 59 17.68 96.47 13.51
CA ASP A 59 16.83 97.36 12.72
C ASP A 59 16.12 98.41 13.60
N ARG A 60 15.72 98.05 14.82
CA ARG A 60 15.18 99.00 15.81
C ARG A 60 16.23 99.99 16.27
N ALA A 61 17.45 99.54 16.55
CA ALA A 61 18.55 100.41 16.93
C ALA A 61 18.85 101.46 15.85
N SER A 62 18.93 101.04 14.59
CA SER A 62 19.13 101.94 13.45
C SER A 62 18.00 102.97 13.30
N LYS A 63 16.73 102.55 13.49
CA LYS A 63 15.58 103.47 13.49
C LYS A 63 15.68 104.52 14.60
N ILE A 64 16.01 104.10 15.83
CA ILE A 64 16.16 105.01 16.98
C ILE A 64 17.27 106.03 16.71
N LEU A 65 18.44 105.58 16.23
CA LEU A 65 19.53 106.48 15.90
C LEU A 65 19.18 107.45 14.78
N SER A 66 18.43 107.01 13.76
CA SER A 66 17.90 107.91 12.73
C SER A 66 16.98 109.00 13.32
N THR A 67 16.14 108.66 14.31
CA THR A 67 15.30 109.65 15.01
C THR A 67 16.13 110.64 15.82
N VAL A 68 17.20 110.17 16.48
CA VAL A 68 18.14 111.04 17.22
C VAL A 68 18.84 112.02 16.27
N VAL A 69 19.30 111.56 15.11
CA VAL A 69 19.87 112.43 14.07
C VAL A 69 18.83 113.46 13.61
N HIS A 70 17.59 113.04 13.33
CA HIS A 70 16.52 113.97 12.94
C HIS A 70 16.22 115.03 14.01
N ALA A 71 16.24 114.66 15.29
CA ALA A 71 16.11 115.60 16.41
C ALA A 71 17.21 116.67 16.38
N SER A 72 18.46 116.24 16.12
CA SER A 72 19.61 117.13 16.04
C SER A 72 19.57 118.05 14.82
N GLU A 73 19.09 117.57 13.66
CA GLU A 73 18.99 118.36 12.43
C GLU A 73 17.83 119.36 12.45
N SER A 74 16.71 118.98 13.07
CA SER A 74 15.54 119.85 13.24
C SER A 74 15.69 120.85 14.39
N ALA A 75 16.74 120.73 15.21
CA ALA A 75 16.95 121.50 16.44
C ALA A 75 15.74 121.45 17.39
N THR A 76 15.10 120.28 17.52
CA THR A 76 13.95 120.07 18.41
C THR A 76 14.15 118.89 19.35
N ILE A 77 13.64 119.01 20.58
CA ILE A 77 13.75 117.97 21.62
C ILE A 77 12.68 116.88 21.45
N ALA A 78 11.53 117.18 20.82
CA ALA A 78 10.42 116.23 20.73
C ALA A 78 10.79 114.86 20.10
N PRO A 79 11.53 114.79 18.97
CA PRO A 79 11.96 113.50 18.42
C PRO A 79 13.01 112.81 19.31
N LEU A 80 13.78 113.57 20.10
CA LEU A 80 14.73 112.99 21.06
C LEU A 80 14.02 112.27 22.21
N GLU A 81 12.93 112.83 22.71
CA GLU A 81 12.11 112.18 23.73
C GLU A 81 11.45 110.90 23.20
N GLU A 82 10.96 110.90 21.96
CA GLU A 82 10.45 109.68 21.30
C GLU A 82 11.54 108.60 21.17
N ALA A 83 12.77 109.00 20.80
CA ALA A 83 13.91 108.10 20.73
C ALA A 83 14.30 107.55 22.12
N ARG A 84 14.22 108.35 23.18
CA ARG A 84 14.43 107.93 24.58
C ARG A 84 13.39 106.91 25.01
N GLU A 85 12.11 107.18 24.76
CA GLU A 85 11.02 106.25 25.06
C GLU A 85 11.19 104.92 24.31
N SER A 86 11.57 104.98 23.03
CA SER A 86 11.81 103.80 22.18
C SER A 86 13.07 103.02 22.56
N ARG A 87 14.07 103.68 23.16
CA ARG A 87 15.28 103.01 23.65
C ARG A 87 15.00 102.09 24.84
N VAL A 88 14.08 102.44 25.73
CA VAL A 88 13.76 101.65 26.93
C VAL A 88 13.36 100.19 26.61
N PRO A 89 12.40 99.90 25.71
CA PRO A 89 12.08 98.53 25.34
C PRO A 89 13.20 97.85 24.55
N LEU A 90 13.98 98.59 23.75
CA LEU A 90 15.13 98.02 23.05
C LEU A 90 16.23 97.56 24.01
N GLU A 91 16.56 98.33 25.05
CA GLU A 91 17.54 97.92 26.06
C GLU A 91 17.09 96.68 26.85
N LYS A 92 15.77 96.55 27.09
CA LYS A 92 15.20 95.32 27.68
C LYS A 92 15.33 94.13 26.71
N ALA A 93 15.08 94.34 25.41
CA ALA A 93 15.28 93.33 24.40
C ALA A 93 16.76 92.92 24.29
N PHE A 94 17.68 93.89 24.30
CA PHE A 94 19.12 93.64 24.31
C PHE A 94 19.55 92.80 25.50
N ALA A 95 19.10 93.14 26.71
CA ALA A 95 19.43 92.38 27.92
C ALA A 95 18.85 90.96 27.92
N THR A 96 17.73 90.73 27.21
CA THR A 96 17.13 89.40 27.07
C THR A 96 17.90 88.57 26.05
N LEU A 97 18.20 89.17 24.89
CA LEU A 97 18.95 88.54 23.81
C LEU A 97 20.39 88.18 24.25
N GLU A 98 21.08 89.07 24.96
CA GLU A 98 22.42 88.81 25.49
C GLU A 98 22.46 87.58 26.42
N LYS A 99 21.36 87.31 27.14
CA LYS A 99 21.24 86.15 28.02
C LYS A 99 20.88 84.86 27.30
N SER A 100 20.18 84.94 26.15
CA SER A 100 19.86 83.76 25.35
C SER A 100 21.02 83.32 24.49
N LEU A 101 21.83 84.27 23.99
CA LEU A 101 22.96 83.97 23.12
C LEU A 101 24.01 83.08 23.83
N PRO A 102 24.55 82.04 23.15
CA PRO A 102 25.54 81.16 23.75
C PRO A 102 26.81 81.89 24.19
N VAL A 103 27.20 81.73 25.45
CA VAL A 103 28.39 82.37 26.03
C VAL A 103 29.64 81.96 25.25
N GLY A 104 30.37 82.96 24.73
CA GLY A 104 31.58 82.75 23.94
C GLY A 104 31.34 82.50 22.45
N SER A 105 30.09 82.50 21.98
CA SER A 105 29.80 82.50 20.54
C SER A 105 30.25 83.81 19.90
N GLU A 106 30.60 83.76 18.61
CA GLU A 106 30.96 84.95 17.85
C GLU A 106 29.77 85.92 17.74
N VAL A 107 28.54 85.38 17.66
CA VAL A 107 27.30 86.16 17.72
C VAL A 107 27.22 86.97 19.02
N ALA A 108 27.42 86.33 20.18
CA ALA A 108 27.39 87.01 21.48
C ALA A 108 28.46 88.10 21.59
N ARG A 109 29.67 87.83 21.09
CA ARG A 109 30.78 88.79 21.10
C ARG A 109 30.44 90.03 20.25
N GLN A 110 30.02 89.83 19.01
CA GLN A 110 29.66 90.90 18.09
C GLN A 110 28.43 91.68 18.58
N PHE A 111 27.47 90.99 19.20
CA PHE A 111 26.28 91.63 19.79
C PHE A 111 26.63 92.58 20.95
N VAL A 112 27.55 92.19 21.85
CA VAL A 112 28.01 93.07 22.94
C VAL A 112 28.70 94.32 22.40
N VAL A 113 29.53 94.17 21.36
CA VAL A 113 30.19 95.32 20.69
C VAL A 113 29.15 96.24 20.04
N PHE A 114 28.19 95.67 19.30
CA PHE A 114 27.09 96.40 18.68
C PHE A 114 26.30 97.21 19.73
N ARG A 115 25.90 96.57 20.84
CA ARG A 115 25.17 97.21 21.93
C ARG A 115 25.95 98.39 22.53
N GLY A 116 27.25 98.22 22.76
CA GLY A 116 28.11 99.28 23.30
C GLY A 116 28.26 100.47 22.34
N LEU A 117 28.43 100.21 21.04
CA LEU A 117 28.49 101.24 20.01
C LEU A 117 27.14 101.96 19.86
N PHE A 118 26.02 101.25 19.91
CA PHE A 118 24.69 101.85 19.89
C PHE A 118 24.51 102.82 21.07
N GLY A 119 24.87 102.40 22.29
CA GLY A 119 24.81 103.26 23.47
C GLY A 119 25.67 104.51 23.31
N SER A 120 26.89 104.36 22.79
CA SER A 120 27.81 105.48 22.52
C SER A 120 27.22 106.45 21.48
N CYS A 121 26.71 105.94 20.36
CA CYS A 121 26.06 106.75 19.33
C CYS A 121 24.85 107.50 19.88
N PHE A 122 24.03 106.85 20.71
CA PHE A 122 22.87 107.48 21.32
C PHE A 122 23.27 108.64 22.24
N GLU A 123 24.25 108.45 23.14
CA GLU A 123 24.73 109.49 24.06
C GLU A 123 25.36 110.68 23.32
N ILE A 124 26.15 110.43 22.27
CA ILE A 124 26.70 111.49 21.43
C ILE A 124 25.58 112.22 20.70
N GLY A 125 24.59 111.48 20.18
CA GLY A 125 23.42 112.05 19.51
C GLY A 125 22.59 112.93 20.44
N GLU A 126 22.41 112.56 21.71
CA GLU A 126 21.77 113.40 22.73
C GLU A 126 22.53 114.71 22.95
N ARG A 127 23.86 114.65 23.11
CA ARG A 127 24.71 115.84 23.23
C ARG A 127 24.60 116.72 22.00
N MET A 128 24.61 116.11 20.81
CA MET A 128 24.49 116.77 19.52
C MET A 128 23.15 117.50 19.38
N THR A 129 22.03 116.89 19.77
CA THR A 129 20.73 117.58 19.82
C THR A 129 20.73 118.74 20.83
N GLY A 130 21.34 118.55 22.01
CA GLY A 130 21.49 119.63 23.00
C GLY A 130 22.25 120.84 22.46
N TYR A 131 23.39 120.61 21.80
CA TYR A 131 24.17 121.67 21.15
C TYR A 131 23.40 122.36 20.01
N SER A 132 22.65 121.59 19.22
CA SER A 132 21.81 122.13 18.13
C SER A 132 20.69 123.05 18.65
N VAL A 133 19.97 122.62 19.70
CA VAL A 133 18.90 123.41 20.35
C VAL A 133 19.45 124.68 20.99
N ASN A 134 20.63 124.61 21.62
CA ASN A 134 21.28 125.75 22.28
C ASN A 134 22.08 126.66 21.34
N GLN A 135 22.12 126.35 20.03
CA GLN A 135 22.89 127.09 19.00
C GLN A 135 24.42 127.08 19.22
N GLU A 136 24.96 126.04 19.87
CA GLU A 136 26.39 125.82 20.13
C GLU A 136 27.06 125.12 18.94
N LEU A 137 27.34 125.90 17.87
CA LEU A 137 27.75 125.35 16.57
C LEU A 137 29.11 124.62 16.57
N ILE A 138 30.10 125.05 17.38
CA ILE A 138 31.43 124.45 17.38
C ILE A 138 31.39 123.07 18.02
N GLU A 139 30.72 122.97 19.17
CA GLU A 139 30.48 121.76 19.94
C GLU A 139 29.61 120.78 19.14
N PHE A 140 28.58 121.28 18.44
CA PHE A 140 27.75 120.49 17.52
C PHE A 140 28.58 119.85 16.41
N VAL A 141 29.44 120.62 15.72
CA VAL A 141 30.29 120.09 14.64
C VAL A 141 31.27 119.04 15.16
N GLY A 142 31.84 119.26 16.36
CA GLY A 142 32.70 118.29 17.03
C GLY A 142 31.97 116.98 17.36
N ALA A 143 30.80 117.08 17.98
CA ALA A 143 29.95 115.94 18.32
C ALA A 143 29.45 115.20 17.07
N ARG A 144 29.13 115.91 15.99
CA ARG A 144 28.72 115.32 14.72
C ARG A 144 29.83 114.48 14.08
N ARG A 145 31.07 114.96 14.12
CA ARG A 145 32.23 114.18 13.64
C ARG A 145 32.45 112.93 14.48
N GLU A 146 32.38 113.06 15.81
CA GLU A 146 32.49 111.93 16.75
C GLU A 146 31.37 110.90 16.52
N TYR A 147 30.13 111.38 16.33
CA TYR A 147 28.97 110.54 16.01
C TYR A 147 29.18 109.78 14.71
N GLN A 148 29.63 110.45 13.66
CA GLN A 148 29.83 109.84 12.35
C GLN A 148 30.87 108.71 12.39
N GLU A 149 31.99 108.90 13.10
CA GLU A 149 33.01 107.87 13.27
C GLU A 149 32.47 106.64 14.04
N LYS A 150 31.72 106.89 15.13
CA LYS A 150 31.10 105.80 15.91
C LYS A 150 29.98 105.10 15.16
N PHE A 151 29.20 105.84 14.38
CA PHE A 151 28.11 105.33 13.58
C PHE A 151 28.62 104.45 12.43
N GLU A 152 29.72 104.82 11.79
CA GLU A 152 30.39 103.97 10.79
C GLU A 152 30.87 102.65 11.41
N GLN A 153 31.46 102.70 12.62
CA GLN A 153 31.83 101.50 13.37
C GLN A 153 30.60 100.64 13.72
N LEU A 154 29.48 101.28 14.11
CA LEU A 154 28.23 100.61 14.43
C LEU A 154 27.64 99.92 13.20
N GLU A 155 27.54 100.61 12.06
CA GLU A 155 27.01 100.05 10.81
C GLU A 155 27.85 98.85 10.35
N LYS A 156 29.18 98.97 10.41
CA LYS A 156 30.07 97.86 10.10
C LYS A 156 29.82 96.65 11.02
N THR A 157 29.75 96.89 12.33
CA THR A 157 29.47 95.83 13.32
C THR A 157 28.06 95.24 13.12
N ALA A 158 27.08 96.05 12.72
CA ALA A 158 25.72 95.60 12.44
C ALA A 158 25.66 94.65 11.23
N VAL A 159 26.40 94.98 10.16
CA VAL A 159 26.53 94.11 8.98
C VAL A 159 27.25 92.82 9.35
N GLU A 160 28.40 92.92 10.02
CA GLU A 160 29.16 91.74 10.48
C GLU A 160 28.32 90.84 11.39
N LEU A 161 27.55 91.43 12.31
CA LEU A 161 26.65 90.68 13.19
C LEU A 161 25.53 89.97 12.41
N LYS A 162 24.90 90.65 11.43
CA LYS A 162 23.89 90.02 10.56
C LYS A 162 24.47 88.86 9.76
N ASP A 163 25.70 88.99 9.27
CA ASP A 163 26.39 87.94 8.53
C ASP A 163 26.73 86.75 9.43
N VAL A 164 27.29 87.00 10.63
CA VAL A 164 27.63 85.94 11.60
C VAL A 164 26.38 85.19 12.07
N VAL A 165 25.29 85.89 12.36
CA VAL A 165 24.01 85.29 12.73
C VAL A 165 23.44 84.43 11.60
N SER A 166 23.47 84.93 10.36
CA SER A 166 22.98 84.19 9.20
C SER A 166 23.83 82.94 8.96
N LEU A 167 25.16 83.06 9.08
CA LEU A 167 26.10 81.96 8.90
C LEU A 167 25.90 80.87 9.96
N ASP A 168 25.78 81.21 11.24
CA ASP A 168 25.51 80.26 12.33
C ASP A 168 24.19 79.49 12.11
N LEU A 169 23.15 80.16 11.60
CA LEU A 169 21.89 79.51 11.23
C LEU A 169 22.06 78.57 10.02
N TYR A 170 22.78 78.98 8.98
CA TYR A 170 23.06 78.13 7.82
C TYR A 170 23.88 76.89 8.19
N GLU A 171 24.91 77.05 9.02
CA GLU A 171 25.74 75.94 9.51
C GLU A 171 24.90 74.91 10.29
N ALA A 172 23.99 75.38 11.15
CA ALA A 172 23.09 74.51 11.90
C ALA A 172 22.12 73.74 10.99
N LEU A 173 21.62 74.36 9.93
CA LEU A 173 20.77 73.69 8.92
C LEU A 173 21.55 72.68 8.08
N GLU A 174 22.80 73.01 7.71
CA GLU A 174 23.67 72.10 6.97
C GLU A 174 24.06 70.88 7.81
N GLU A 175 24.30 71.06 9.10
CA GLU A 175 24.55 69.95 10.03
C GLU A 175 23.38 68.96 10.06
N ILE A 176 22.14 69.47 10.13
CA ILE A 176 20.93 68.63 10.06
C ILE A 176 20.89 67.83 8.76
N ASN A 177 21.14 68.48 7.61
CA ASN A 177 21.15 67.80 6.31
C ASN A 177 22.21 66.71 6.26
N ARG A 178 23.44 67.00 6.71
CA ARG A 178 24.54 66.04 6.73
C ARG A 178 24.26 64.84 7.63
N VAL A 179 23.66 65.07 8.81
CA VAL A 179 23.24 63.99 9.71
C VAL A 179 22.11 63.17 9.09
N SER A 180 21.16 63.84 8.42
CA SER A 180 20.05 63.21 7.71
C SER A 180 20.53 62.29 6.58
N GLU A 181 21.41 62.77 5.70
CA GLU A 181 21.99 61.97 4.60
C GLU A 181 22.73 60.73 5.11
N ARG A 182 23.55 60.90 6.16
CA ARG A 182 24.24 59.78 6.79
C ARG A 182 23.25 58.75 7.33
N ASN A 183 22.16 59.19 7.95
CA ASN A 183 21.13 58.30 8.48
C ASN A 183 20.40 57.56 7.36
N VAL A 184 20.05 58.24 6.25
CA VAL A 184 19.43 57.61 5.07
C VAL A 184 20.34 56.54 4.46
N ASN A 185 21.64 56.82 4.34
CA ASN A 185 22.62 55.84 3.83
C ASN A 185 22.73 54.62 4.76
N TRP A 186 22.83 54.83 6.08
CA TRP A 186 22.85 53.72 7.05
C TRP A 186 21.57 52.88 7.01
N SER A 187 20.40 53.53 6.94
CA SER A 187 19.13 52.84 6.80
C SER A 187 19.06 52.02 5.50
N SER A 188 19.61 52.54 4.41
CA SER A 188 19.70 51.84 3.12
C SER A 188 20.61 50.61 3.20
N TYR A 189 21.78 50.72 3.85
CA TYR A 189 22.67 49.57 4.05
C TYR A 189 22.05 48.49 4.94
N LEU A 190 21.39 48.88 6.03
CA LEU A 190 20.69 47.94 6.91
C LEU A 190 19.54 47.22 6.19
N ALA A 191 18.78 47.95 5.37
CA ALA A 191 17.72 47.36 4.54
C ALA A 191 18.28 46.37 3.50
N LEU A 192 19.39 46.73 2.83
CA LEU A 192 20.06 45.85 1.86
C LEU A 192 20.58 44.57 2.51
N ILE A 193 21.24 44.67 3.66
CA ILE A 193 21.73 43.51 4.42
C ILE A 193 20.55 42.63 4.84
N GLY A 194 19.47 43.23 5.37
CA GLY A 194 18.27 42.50 5.74
C GLY A 194 17.64 41.74 4.57
N MET A 195 17.59 42.36 3.38
CA MET A 195 17.10 41.74 2.15
C MET A 195 17.98 40.57 1.70
N VAL A 196 19.30 40.76 1.67
CA VAL A 196 20.23 39.68 1.28
C VAL A 196 20.11 38.50 2.25
N LEU A 197 20.13 38.75 3.55
CA LEU A 197 19.96 37.70 4.57
C LEU A 197 18.61 37.00 4.43
N GLY A 198 17.53 37.75 4.21
CA GLY A 198 16.19 37.21 4.00
C GLY A 198 16.11 36.29 2.77
N ILE A 199 16.69 36.71 1.63
CA ILE A 199 16.75 35.91 0.40
C ILE A 199 17.59 34.65 0.62
N THR A 200 18.79 34.78 1.20
CA THR A 200 19.68 33.63 1.45
C THR A 200 19.00 32.61 2.37
N LEU A 201 18.41 33.05 3.48
CA LEU A 201 17.71 32.18 4.42
C LEU A 201 16.50 31.51 3.75
N SER A 202 15.74 32.25 2.94
CA SER A 202 14.59 31.72 2.19
C SER A 202 15.01 30.62 1.22
N LEU A 203 16.08 30.84 0.44
CA LEU A 203 16.60 29.85 -0.50
C LEU A 203 17.15 28.61 0.22
N MET A 204 17.83 28.78 1.36
CA MET A 204 18.29 27.65 2.17
C MET A 204 17.14 26.82 2.72
N ILE A 205 16.10 27.46 3.26
CA ILE A 205 14.90 26.77 3.78
C ILE A 205 14.18 26.07 2.63
N ALA A 206 13.94 26.75 1.51
CA ALA A 206 13.29 26.18 0.33
C ALA A 206 14.04 24.95 -0.18
N LYS A 207 15.36 25.04 -0.38
CA LYS A 207 16.18 23.90 -0.80
C LYS A 207 16.15 22.75 0.23
N SER A 208 16.15 23.07 1.52
CA SER A 208 16.11 22.05 2.57
C SER A 208 14.80 21.27 2.62
N ILE A 209 13.69 21.81 2.07
CA ILE A 209 12.36 21.18 2.06
C ILE A 209 12.01 20.64 0.67
N SER A 210 12.15 21.44 -0.38
CA SER A 210 11.72 21.08 -1.74
C SER A 210 12.53 19.93 -2.32
N THR A 211 13.87 19.94 -2.18
CA THR A 211 14.73 18.87 -2.73
C THR A 211 14.38 17.47 -2.20
N PRO A 212 14.28 17.22 -0.87
CA PRO A 212 13.91 15.90 -0.39
C PRO A 212 12.45 15.54 -0.69
N MET A 213 11.53 16.52 -0.77
CA MET A 213 10.16 16.27 -1.20
C MET A 213 10.08 15.79 -2.66
N SER A 214 10.82 16.41 -3.58
CA SER A 214 10.89 15.96 -4.97
C SER A 214 11.41 14.53 -5.07
N ARG A 215 12.40 14.15 -4.24
CA ARG A 215 12.92 12.78 -4.20
C ARG A 215 11.91 11.76 -3.66
N LEU A 216 11.07 12.13 -2.68
CA LEU A 216 9.95 11.28 -2.27
C LEU A 216 8.97 11.04 -3.42
N VAL A 217 8.59 12.11 -4.13
CA VAL A 217 7.66 12.01 -5.28
C VAL A 217 8.24 11.13 -6.39
N GLU A 218 9.53 11.24 -6.67
CA GLU A 218 10.22 10.39 -7.64
C GLU A 218 10.13 8.90 -7.27
N VAL A 219 10.44 8.56 -6.01
CA VAL A 219 10.38 7.18 -5.52
C VAL A 219 8.95 6.65 -5.47
N ILE A 220 7.96 7.46 -5.06
CA ILE A 220 6.54 7.11 -5.15
C ILE A 220 6.16 6.78 -6.59
N GLY A 221 6.59 7.62 -7.54
CA GLY A 221 6.35 7.40 -8.97
C GLY A 221 6.98 6.10 -9.46
N ALA A 222 8.19 5.77 -9.01
CA ALA A 222 8.88 4.52 -9.33
C ALA A 222 8.14 3.29 -8.76
N LEU A 223 7.71 3.35 -7.50
CA LEU A 223 6.85 2.31 -6.89
C LEU A 223 5.57 2.11 -7.69
N GLY A 224 4.92 3.20 -8.13
CA GLY A 224 3.72 3.14 -8.96
C GLY A 224 3.92 2.48 -10.32
N ARG A 225 5.15 2.47 -10.85
CA ARG A 225 5.54 1.73 -12.06
C ARG A 225 5.97 0.28 -11.79
N GLY A 226 5.97 -0.16 -10.53
CA GLY A 226 6.40 -1.49 -10.11
C GLY A 226 7.91 -1.63 -9.85
N GLU A 227 8.66 -0.52 -9.80
CA GLU A 227 10.10 -0.52 -9.49
C GLU A 227 10.33 -0.58 -7.97
N LEU A 228 10.08 -1.76 -7.38
CA LEU A 228 10.05 -1.96 -5.91
C LEU A 228 11.41 -1.96 -5.22
N ASP A 229 12.51 -1.93 -5.98
CA ASP A 229 13.87 -1.79 -5.45
C ASP A 229 14.26 -0.32 -5.20
N SER A 230 13.44 0.63 -5.65
CA SER A 230 13.67 2.06 -5.44
C SER A 230 13.59 2.41 -3.95
N ARG A 231 14.55 3.22 -3.47
CA ARG A 231 14.59 3.70 -2.08
C ARG A 231 14.86 5.20 -2.03
N VAL A 232 14.25 5.86 -1.06
CA VAL A 232 14.41 7.29 -0.81
C VAL A 232 15.83 7.58 -0.34
N GLY A 233 16.33 6.81 0.63
CA GLY A 233 17.74 6.89 1.06
C GLY A 233 18.14 8.22 1.69
N ILE A 234 17.19 8.96 2.27
CA ILE A 234 17.44 10.26 2.91
C ILE A 234 17.77 10.04 4.40
N LYS A 235 18.97 10.44 4.82
CA LYS A 235 19.39 10.42 6.23
C LYS A 235 19.01 11.73 6.92
N ARG A 236 17.78 11.83 7.42
CA ARG A 236 17.28 12.97 8.22
C ARG A 236 16.51 12.47 9.43
N SER A 237 16.55 13.25 10.51
CA SER A 237 15.79 12.98 11.74
C SER A 237 14.55 13.87 11.90
N ASP A 238 14.18 14.64 10.88
CA ASP A 238 12.99 15.49 10.85
C ASP A 238 11.74 14.74 10.34
N GLU A 239 10.62 15.44 10.19
CA GLU A 239 9.39 14.84 9.65
C GLU A 239 9.59 14.23 8.26
N ILE A 240 10.43 14.86 7.43
CA ILE A 240 10.71 14.38 6.07
C ILE A 240 11.48 13.06 6.13
N GLY A 241 12.46 12.95 7.02
CA GLY A 241 13.18 11.69 7.27
C GLY A 241 12.26 10.57 7.75
N ARG A 242 11.27 10.87 8.62
CA ARG A 242 10.28 9.88 9.06
C ARG A 242 9.38 9.40 7.92
N VAL A 243 8.96 10.30 7.03
CA VAL A 243 8.18 9.92 5.84
C VAL A 243 9.03 9.08 4.87
N ALA A 244 10.30 9.45 4.66
CA ALA A 244 11.23 8.67 3.86
C ALA A 244 11.40 7.23 4.38
N LEU A 245 11.58 7.06 5.69
CA LEU A 245 11.69 5.74 6.32
C LEU A 245 10.40 4.92 6.17
N ALA A 246 9.23 5.54 6.38
CA ALA A 246 7.95 4.86 6.19
C ALA A 246 7.71 4.45 4.72
N MET A 247 8.19 5.26 3.77
CA MET A 247 8.16 4.93 2.36
C MET A 247 9.08 3.77 2.00
N ASP A 248 10.30 3.73 2.54
CA ASP A 248 11.24 2.63 2.32
C ASP A 248 10.69 1.31 2.89
N ASP A 249 10.06 1.33 4.07
CA ASP A 249 9.35 0.18 4.67
C ASP A 249 8.16 -0.28 3.80
N MET A 250 7.39 0.66 3.24
CA MET A 250 6.30 0.35 2.31
C MET A 250 6.82 -0.33 1.03
N ALA A 251 7.90 0.19 0.44
CA ALA A 251 8.53 -0.39 -0.75
C ALA A 251 8.99 -1.84 -0.49
N GLU A 252 9.61 -2.08 0.67
CA GLU A 252 10.04 -3.42 1.08
C GLU A 252 8.85 -4.39 1.24
N LYS A 253 7.78 -3.97 1.94
CA LYS A 253 6.58 -4.80 2.13
C LYS A 253 5.86 -5.11 0.82
N LEU A 254 5.79 -4.15 -0.11
CA LEU A 254 5.27 -4.38 -1.45
C LEU A 254 6.13 -5.38 -2.22
N GLY A 255 7.47 -5.25 -2.15
CA GLY A 255 8.40 -6.21 -2.74
C GLY A 255 8.19 -7.64 -2.23
N GLN A 256 8.06 -7.80 -0.91
CA GLN A 256 7.77 -9.09 -0.29
C GLN A 256 6.40 -9.64 -0.72
N MET A 257 5.38 -8.80 -0.84
CA MET A 257 4.04 -9.21 -1.30
C MET A 257 4.08 -9.73 -2.74
N VAL A 258 4.74 -9.01 -3.65
CA VAL A 258 4.89 -9.45 -5.06
C VAL A 258 5.68 -10.76 -5.14
N HIS A 259 6.72 -10.93 -4.32
CA HIS A 259 7.47 -12.18 -4.27
C HIS A 259 6.59 -13.35 -3.79
N ARG A 260 5.78 -13.16 -2.76
CA ARG A 260 4.82 -14.17 -2.29
C ARG A 260 3.80 -14.54 -3.35
N ILE A 261 3.22 -13.56 -4.04
CA ILE A 261 2.27 -13.79 -5.15
C ILE A 261 2.93 -14.62 -6.25
N ARG A 262 4.17 -14.30 -6.63
CA ARG A 262 4.93 -15.06 -7.63
C ARG A 262 5.13 -16.51 -7.20
N SER A 263 5.54 -16.75 -5.95
CA SER A 263 5.71 -18.11 -5.42
C SER A 263 4.40 -18.90 -5.41
N SER A 264 3.30 -18.30 -4.95
CA SER A 264 1.98 -18.94 -4.97
C SER A 264 1.50 -19.24 -6.39
N SER A 265 1.83 -18.39 -7.38
CA SER A 265 1.50 -18.65 -8.79
C SER A 265 2.27 -19.84 -9.38
N ILE A 266 3.54 -20.02 -8.99
CA ILE A 266 4.34 -21.19 -9.35
C ILE A 266 3.74 -22.47 -8.73
N GLU A 267 3.40 -22.42 -7.45
CA GLU A 267 2.74 -23.53 -6.75
C GLU A 267 1.39 -23.89 -7.41
N PHE A 268 0.57 -22.89 -7.73
CA PHE A 268 -0.70 -23.07 -8.43
C PHE A 268 -0.52 -23.73 -9.80
N THR A 269 0.52 -23.37 -10.55
CA THR A 269 0.85 -24.00 -11.83
C THR A 269 1.19 -25.48 -11.65
N GLY A 270 1.92 -25.82 -10.57
CA GLY A 270 2.22 -27.22 -10.21
C GLY A 270 0.98 -28.03 -9.87
N VAL A 271 0.07 -27.47 -9.06
CA VAL A 271 -1.22 -28.09 -8.72
C VAL A 271 -2.08 -28.31 -9.97
N SER A 272 -2.16 -27.30 -10.85
CA SER A 272 -2.89 -27.40 -12.11
C SER A 272 -2.39 -28.54 -13.00
N LYS A 273 -1.06 -28.72 -13.08
CA LYS A 273 -0.46 -29.85 -13.80
C LYS A 273 -0.82 -31.21 -13.17
N ALA A 274 -0.74 -31.33 -11.85
CA ALA A 274 -1.11 -32.56 -11.16
C ALA A 274 -2.59 -32.93 -11.38
N ILE A 275 -3.49 -31.95 -11.43
CA ILE A 275 -4.90 -32.15 -11.76
C ILE A 275 -5.07 -32.65 -13.19
N SER A 276 -4.34 -32.06 -14.15
CA SER A 276 -4.38 -32.51 -15.55
C SER A 276 -3.94 -33.98 -15.68
N ASP A 277 -2.83 -34.34 -15.03
CA ASP A 277 -2.30 -35.71 -15.07
C ASP A 277 -3.29 -36.70 -14.42
N ALA A 278 -3.95 -36.29 -13.32
CA ALA A 278 -5.00 -37.09 -12.68
C ALA A 278 -6.23 -37.27 -13.58
N ALA A 279 -6.65 -36.21 -14.29
CA ALA A 279 -7.77 -36.29 -15.24
C ALA A 279 -7.48 -37.27 -16.39
N ASP A 280 -6.24 -37.26 -16.93
CA ASP A 280 -5.81 -38.22 -17.96
C ASP A 280 -5.84 -39.67 -17.45
N SER A 281 -5.39 -39.90 -16.20
CA SER A 281 -5.44 -41.21 -15.56
C SER A 281 -6.86 -41.72 -15.36
N VAL A 282 -7.78 -40.84 -14.94
CA VAL A 282 -9.21 -41.15 -14.83
C VAL A 282 -9.80 -41.48 -16.20
N GLY A 283 -9.48 -40.70 -17.24
CA GLY A 283 -9.91 -40.97 -18.62
C GLY A 283 -9.47 -42.35 -19.12
N ASN A 284 -8.21 -42.72 -18.87
CA ASN A 284 -7.68 -44.04 -19.22
C ASN A 284 -8.36 -45.17 -18.41
N SER A 285 -8.61 -44.95 -17.13
CA SER A 285 -9.30 -45.93 -16.27
C SER A 285 -10.75 -46.15 -16.71
N ALA A 286 -11.45 -45.07 -17.08
CA ALA A 286 -12.80 -45.15 -17.63
C ALA A 286 -12.84 -45.98 -18.93
N LYS A 287 -11.84 -45.82 -19.80
CA LYS A 287 -11.71 -46.62 -21.04
C LYS A 287 -11.45 -48.10 -20.77
N LEU A 288 -10.61 -48.43 -19.79
CA LEU A 288 -10.41 -49.82 -19.35
C LEU A 288 -11.69 -50.41 -18.75
N GLN A 289 -12.43 -49.62 -18.00
CA GLN A 289 -13.71 -50.04 -17.43
C GLN A 289 -14.77 -50.29 -18.52
N GLU A 290 -14.85 -49.43 -19.54
CA GLU A 290 -15.70 -49.64 -20.72
C GLU A 290 -15.40 -51.00 -21.39
N GLN A 291 -14.13 -51.31 -21.64
CA GLN A 291 -13.69 -52.60 -22.19
C GLN A 291 -14.04 -53.79 -21.28
N GLY A 292 -13.90 -53.62 -19.96
CA GLY A 292 -14.28 -54.63 -18.98
C GLY A 292 -15.78 -54.90 -18.97
N VAL A 293 -16.60 -53.86 -19.10
CA VAL A 293 -18.06 -53.97 -19.22
C VAL A 293 -18.44 -54.68 -20.52
N GLU A 294 -17.80 -54.35 -21.64
CA GLU A 294 -18.02 -55.02 -22.93
C GLU A 294 -17.69 -56.52 -22.85
N SER A 295 -16.55 -56.87 -22.25
CA SER A 295 -16.14 -58.26 -22.04
C SER A 295 -17.11 -59.01 -21.12
N THR A 296 -17.59 -58.36 -20.05
CA THR A 296 -18.58 -58.94 -19.14
C THR A 296 -19.91 -59.18 -19.85
N SER A 297 -20.35 -58.23 -20.69
CA SER A 297 -21.55 -58.36 -21.51
C SER A 297 -21.45 -59.56 -22.46
N ALA A 298 -20.30 -59.73 -23.12
CA ALA A 298 -20.04 -60.89 -23.98
C ALA A 298 -20.10 -62.21 -23.19
N ALA A 299 -19.47 -62.27 -22.01
CA ALA A 299 -19.53 -63.45 -21.15
C ALA A 299 -20.95 -63.76 -20.69
N ILE A 300 -21.77 -62.75 -20.40
CA ILE A 300 -23.19 -62.93 -20.05
C ILE A 300 -23.97 -63.54 -21.23
N LEU A 301 -23.70 -63.12 -22.47
CA LEU A 301 -24.32 -63.71 -23.66
C LEU A 301 -23.94 -65.19 -23.82
N GLU A 302 -22.67 -65.54 -23.59
CA GLU A 302 -22.19 -66.93 -23.64
C GLU A 302 -22.78 -67.80 -22.51
N ILE A 303 -22.90 -67.26 -21.30
CA ILE A 303 -23.60 -67.91 -20.19
C ILE A 303 -25.07 -68.14 -20.55
N GLY A 304 -25.74 -67.15 -21.14
CA GLY A 304 -27.12 -67.30 -21.61
C GLY A 304 -27.28 -68.43 -22.62
N ALA A 305 -26.36 -68.54 -23.58
CA ALA A 305 -26.33 -69.65 -24.53
C ALA A 305 -26.10 -71.00 -23.83
N SER A 306 -25.16 -71.06 -22.90
CA SER A 306 -24.86 -72.27 -22.12
C SER A 306 -26.06 -72.74 -21.28
N ILE A 307 -26.77 -71.81 -20.62
CA ILE A 307 -28.01 -72.10 -19.89
C ILE A 307 -29.06 -72.70 -20.82
N ASN A 308 -29.21 -72.15 -22.04
CA ASN A 308 -30.14 -72.69 -23.02
C ASN A 308 -29.77 -74.12 -23.46
N SER A 309 -28.48 -74.40 -23.69
CA SER A 309 -28.00 -75.76 -23.97
C SER A 309 -28.22 -76.72 -22.79
N VAL A 310 -28.01 -76.26 -21.55
CA VAL A 310 -28.30 -77.06 -20.36
C VAL A 310 -29.80 -77.38 -20.27
N ALA A 311 -30.67 -76.40 -20.53
CA ALA A 311 -32.13 -76.63 -20.55
C ALA A 311 -32.52 -77.69 -21.59
N GLN A 312 -31.98 -77.61 -22.81
CA GLN A 312 -32.20 -78.61 -23.86
C GLN A 312 -31.70 -80.01 -23.47
N ASN A 313 -30.54 -80.08 -22.79
CA ASN A 313 -30.02 -81.35 -22.27
C ASN A 313 -30.91 -81.93 -21.18
N VAL A 314 -31.47 -81.09 -20.31
CA VAL A 314 -32.44 -81.51 -19.28
C VAL A 314 -33.71 -82.06 -19.92
N ASP A 315 -34.26 -81.41 -20.96
CA ASP A 315 -35.41 -81.93 -21.70
C ASP A 315 -35.11 -83.28 -22.35
N SER A 316 -33.95 -83.41 -22.99
CA SER A 316 -33.50 -84.66 -23.62
C SER A 316 -33.30 -85.78 -22.60
N LEU A 317 -32.76 -85.44 -21.43
CA LEU A 317 -32.59 -86.37 -20.32
C LEU A 317 -33.95 -86.83 -19.77
N ASN A 318 -34.92 -85.91 -19.65
CA ASN A 318 -36.27 -86.23 -19.20
C ASN A 318 -36.98 -87.21 -20.15
N ILE A 319 -36.86 -86.99 -21.47
CA ILE A 319 -37.35 -87.94 -22.49
C ILE A 319 -36.65 -89.29 -22.35
N SER A 320 -35.31 -89.31 -22.26
CA SER A 320 -34.54 -90.56 -22.13
C SER A 320 -34.89 -91.33 -20.85
N ALA A 321 -35.14 -90.63 -19.75
CA ALA A 321 -35.57 -91.23 -18.50
C ALA A 321 -36.99 -91.83 -18.60
N ALA A 322 -37.90 -91.16 -19.32
CA ALA A 322 -39.23 -91.69 -19.60
C ALA A 322 -39.15 -92.96 -20.47
N ASP A 323 -38.34 -92.96 -21.52
CA ASP A 323 -38.11 -94.14 -22.37
C ASP A 323 -37.52 -95.30 -21.57
N SER A 324 -36.50 -95.05 -20.75
CA SER A 324 -35.88 -96.07 -19.89
C SER A 324 -36.88 -96.64 -18.88
N THR A 325 -37.76 -95.80 -18.32
CA THR A 325 -38.85 -96.25 -17.44
C THR A 325 -39.82 -97.17 -18.19
N SER A 326 -40.20 -96.80 -19.41
CA SER A 326 -41.05 -97.62 -20.28
C SER A 326 -40.43 -98.99 -20.57
N SER A 327 -39.15 -99.02 -20.99
CA SER A 327 -38.43 -100.27 -21.23
C SER A 327 -38.32 -101.13 -19.96
N THR A 328 -38.15 -100.50 -18.79
CA THR A 328 -38.11 -101.23 -17.50
C THR A 328 -39.46 -101.88 -17.18
N LEU A 329 -40.59 -101.21 -17.47
CA LEU A 329 -41.92 -101.78 -17.30
C LEU A 329 -42.19 -102.95 -18.26
N GLU A 330 -41.79 -102.82 -19.52
CA GLU A 330 -41.89 -103.91 -20.52
C GLU A 330 -41.04 -105.12 -20.13
N MET A 331 -39.83 -104.86 -19.61
CA MET A 331 -38.94 -105.90 -19.10
C MET A 331 -39.52 -106.59 -17.87
N ALA A 332 -40.16 -105.86 -16.95
CA ALA A 332 -40.86 -106.45 -15.81
C ALA A 332 -42.00 -107.37 -16.27
N SER A 333 -42.80 -106.95 -17.25
CA SER A 333 -43.85 -107.79 -17.85
C SER A 333 -43.28 -109.06 -18.49
N SER A 334 -42.16 -108.96 -19.19
CA SER A 334 -41.48 -110.12 -19.79
C SER A 334 -40.95 -111.09 -18.72
N ILE A 335 -40.44 -110.57 -17.60
CA ILE A 335 -40.01 -111.39 -16.46
C ILE A 335 -41.20 -112.13 -15.84
N GLU A 336 -42.36 -111.48 -15.69
CA GLU A 336 -43.59 -112.14 -15.22
C GLU A 336 -44.01 -113.28 -16.15
N GLU A 337 -43.99 -113.06 -17.47
CA GLU A 337 -44.29 -114.09 -18.48
C GLU A 337 -43.30 -115.26 -18.43
N VAL A 338 -42.00 -114.97 -18.28
CA VAL A 338 -40.97 -116.01 -18.10
C VAL A 338 -41.18 -116.81 -16.81
N ALA A 339 -41.58 -116.15 -15.72
CA ALA A 339 -41.89 -116.82 -14.46
C ALA A 339 -43.11 -117.76 -14.60
N GLU A 340 -44.16 -117.31 -15.29
CA GLU A 340 -45.34 -118.12 -15.59
C GLU A 340 -44.99 -119.33 -16.47
N ASN A 341 -44.24 -119.12 -17.55
CA ASN A 341 -43.75 -120.19 -18.42
C ASN A 341 -42.87 -121.19 -17.65
N SER A 342 -42.03 -120.71 -16.73
CA SER A 342 -41.20 -121.56 -15.88
C SER A 342 -42.04 -122.42 -14.92
N GLN A 343 -43.14 -121.87 -14.39
CA GLN A 343 -44.09 -122.60 -13.55
C GLN A 343 -44.83 -123.69 -14.35
N GLN A 344 -45.29 -123.37 -15.56
CA GLN A 344 -45.90 -124.34 -16.47
C GLN A 344 -44.92 -125.46 -16.84
N LEU A 345 -43.67 -125.12 -17.14
CA LEU A 345 -42.62 -126.09 -17.43
C LEU A 345 -42.35 -127.01 -16.23
N ALA A 346 -42.27 -126.46 -15.02
CA ALA A 346 -42.09 -127.25 -13.80
C ALA A 346 -43.24 -128.26 -13.60
N GLN A 347 -44.48 -127.87 -13.92
CA GLN A 347 -45.64 -128.76 -13.87
C GLN A 347 -45.56 -129.87 -14.93
N ALA A 348 -45.20 -129.54 -16.17
CA ALA A 348 -45.00 -130.51 -17.23
C ALA A 348 -43.89 -131.53 -16.88
N VAL A 349 -42.79 -131.06 -16.28
CA VAL A 349 -41.71 -131.94 -15.78
C VAL A 349 -42.21 -132.89 -14.70
N ALA A 350 -43.08 -132.43 -13.78
CA ALA A 350 -43.67 -133.28 -12.76
C ALA A 350 -44.60 -134.36 -13.36
N GLU A 351 -45.40 -134.02 -14.37
CA GLU A 351 -46.25 -134.96 -15.11
C GLU A 351 -45.43 -136.01 -15.87
N ILE A 352 -44.35 -135.59 -16.55
CA ILE A 352 -43.41 -136.50 -17.22
C ILE A 352 -42.77 -137.44 -16.21
N SER A 353 -42.34 -136.94 -15.04
CA SER A 353 -41.76 -137.76 -13.97
C SER A 353 -42.74 -138.83 -13.46
N SER A 354 -44.02 -138.46 -13.28
CA SER A 354 -45.09 -139.40 -12.93
C SER A 354 -45.25 -140.48 -14.01
N SER A 355 -45.30 -140.07 -15.28
CA SER A 355 -45.41 -140.97 -16.43
C SER A 355 -44.21 -141.94 -16.51
N ILE A 356 -42.99 -141.46 -16.24
CA ILE A 356 -41.79 -142.30 -16.17
C ILE A 356 -41.91 -143.34 -15.04
N THR A 357 -42.48 -142.96 -13.89
CA THR A 357 -42.67 -143.88 -12.75
C THR A 357 -43.70 -144.97 -13.06
N GLU A 358 -44.81 -144.60 -13.70
CA GLU A 358 -45.79 -145.58 -14.21
C GLU A 358 -45.16 -146.52 -15.25
N MET A 359 -44.39 -145.97 -16.18
CA MET A 359 -43.71 -146.74 -17.21
C MET A 359 -42.67 -147.71 -16.63
N ALA A 360 -41.93 -147.32 -15.59
CA ALA A 360 -41.02 -148.21 -14.86
C ALA A 360 -41.77 -149.37 -14.19
N THR A 361 -42.95 -149.09 -13.62
CA THR A 361 -43.82 -150.11 -13.02
C THR A 361 -44.32 -151.10 -14.07
N ALA A 362 -44.78 -150.59 -15.23
CA ALA A 362 -45.18 -151.42 -16.36
C ALA A 362 -44.02 -152.28 -16.89
N THR A 363 -42.81 -151.73 -16.96
CA THR A 363 -41.61 -152.45 -17.41
C THR A 363 -41.25 -153.61 -16.47
N ASN A 364 -41.34 -153.42 -15.15
CA ASN A 364 -41.16 -154.50 -14.16
C ASN A 364 -42.21 -155.61 -14.32
N GLN A 365 -43.45 -155.23 -14.60
CA GLN A 365 -44.53 -156.20 -14.82
C GLN A 365 -44.33 -157.00 -16.11
N ILE A 366 -43.85 -156.37 -17.18
CA ILE A 366 -43.45 -157.06 -18.42
C ILE A 366 -42.30 -158.04 -18.16
N ALA A 367 -41.28 -157.64 -17.38
CA ALA A 367 -40.17 -158.53 -17.02
C ALA A 367 -40.66 -159.78 -16.27
N SER A 368 -41.55 -159.61 -15.29
CA SER A 368 -42.19 -160.72 -14.57
C SER A 368 -42.97 -161.66 -15.51
N ASN A 369 -43.74 -161.10 -16.45
CA ASN A 369 -44.49 -161.91 -17.42
C ASN A 369 -43.55 -162.70 -18.34
N THR A 370 -42.40 -162.12 -18.70
CA THR A 370 -41.40 -162.76 -19.56
C THR A 370 -40.73 -163.94 -18.84
N GLU A 371 -40.47 -163.83 -17.53
CA GLU A 371 -39.98 -164.93 -16.69
C GLU A 371 -40.98 -166.10 -16.64
N ILE A 372 -42.28 -165.80 -16.48
CA ILE A 372 -43.36 -166.81 -16.52
C ILE A 372 -43.42 -167.49 -17.90
N LEU A 373 -43.31 -166.71 -18.98
CA LEU A 373 -43.32 -167.20 -20.35
C LEU A 373 -42.14 -168.14 -20.62
N LYS A 374 -40.94 -167.79 -20.14
CA LYS A 374 -39.75 -168.64 -20.23
C LYS A 374 -39.98 -169.98 -19.54
N LYS A 375 -40.51 -169.97 -18.32
CA LYS A 375 -40.81 -171.18 -17.55
C LYS A 375 -41.85 -172.08 -18.25
N THR A 376 -42.84 -171.45 -18.90
CA THR A 376 -43.84 -172.14 -19.72
C THR A 376 -43.21 -172.75 -20.98
N SER A 377 -42.31 -172.03 -21.65
CA SER A 377 -41.55 -172.52 -22.80
C SER A 377 -40.69 -173.73 -22.44
N ASP A 378 -39.94 -173.67 -21.32
CA ASP A 378 -39.10 -174.77 -20.84
C ASP A 378 -39.95 -176.02 -20.55
N SER A 379 -41.11 -175.83 -19.92
CA SER A 379 -42.07 -176.92 -19.69
C SER A 379 -42.58 -177.52 -20.99
N THR A 380 -42.92 -176.69 -21.98
CA THR A 380 -43.41 -177.14 -23.30
C THR A 380 -42.35 -177.95 -24.03
N ALA A 381 -41.09 -177.50 -24.01
CA ALA A 381 -39.97 -178.21 -24.62
C ALA A 381 -39.77 -179.61 -24.00
N SER A 382 -39.93 -179.74 -22.68
CA SER A 382 -39.87 -181.04 -22.00
C SER A 382 -41.00 -181.98 -22.44
N THR A 383 -42.22 -181.48 -22.56
CA THR A 383 -43.37 -182.29 -23.03
C THR A 383 -43.18 -182.77 -24.47
N VAL A 384 -42.63 -181.90 -25.34
CA VAL A 384 -42.31 -182.27 -26.73
C VAL A 384 -41.27 -183.40 -26.78
N ALA A 385 -40.27 -183.38 -25.90
CA ALA A 385 -39.28 -184.45 -25.82
C ALA A 385 -39.88 -185.80 -25.36
N GLU A 386 -40.82 -185.79 -24.40
CA GLU A 386 -41.57 -187.00 -24.03
C GLU A 386 -42.46 -187.53 -25.15
N MET A 387 -43.09 -186.64 -25.94
CA MET A 387 -43.86 -187.04 -27.12
C MET A 387 -42.98 -187.75 -28.16
N ASP A 388 -41.75 -187.29 -28.41
CA ASP A 388 -40.81 -187.95 -29.35
C ASP A 388 -40.47 -189.38 -28.91
N VAL A 389 -40.29 -189.60 -27.60
CA VAL A 389 -40.03 -190.94 -27.03
C VAL A 389 -41.24 -191.86 -27.24
N ASN A 390 -42.46 -191.38 -26.97
CA ASN A 390 -43.68 -192.16 -27.16
C ASN A 390 -43.92 -192.50 -28.65
N ILE A 391 -43.61 -191.58 -29.57
CA ILE A 391 -43.72 -191.81 -31.02
C ILE A 391 -42.84 -192.99 -31.46
N LYS A 392 -41.60 -193.08 -30.97
CA LYS A 392 -40.70 -194.21 -31.30
C LYS A 392 -41.21 -195.55 -30.78
N GLN A 393 -41.84 -195.59 -29.60
CA GLN A 393 -42.45 -196.81 -29.07
C GLN A 393 -43.64 -197.29 -29.90
N VAL A 394 -44.47 -196.36 -30.39
CA VAL A 394 -45.59 -196.68 -31.31
C VAL A 394 -45.05 -197.25 -32.62
N GLU A 395 -43.96 -196.70 -33.14
CA GLU A 395 -43.31 -197.15 -34.37
C GLU A 395 -42.78 -198.60 -34.25
N GLU A 396 -42.22 -198.97 -33.10
CA GLU A 396 -41.74 -200.33 -32.82
C GLU A 396 -42.88 -201.35 -32.70
N HIS A 397 -43.95 -201.01 -31.96
CA HIS A 397 -45.15 -201.86 -31.84
C HIS A 397 -45.86 -202.09 -33.19
N ALA A 398 -45.92 -201.06 -34.04
CA ALA A 398 -46.50 -201.18 -35.37
C ALA A 398 -45.70 -202.16 -36.25
N ARG A 399 -44.37 -202.18 -36.10
CA ARG A 399 -43.47 -203.04 -36.86
C ARG A 399 -43.55 -204.51 -36.41
N GLU A 400 -43.72 -204.75 -35.12
CA GLU A 400 -43.91 -206.07 -34.54
C GLU A 400 -45.25 -206.69 -34.98
N THR A 401 -46.33 -205.88 -34.95
CA THR A 401 -47.68 -206.28 -35.39
C THR A 401 -47.72 -206.68 -36.88
N ALA A 402 -47.00 -205.94 -37.73
CA ALA A 402 -46.90 -206.26 -39.15
C ALA A 402 -46.20 -207.62 -39.41
N LYS A 403 -45.24 -208.00 -38.56
CA LYS A 403 -44.52 -209.28 -38.68
C LYS A 403 -45.40 -210.47 -38.29
N THR A 404 -46.19 -210.36 -37.22
CA THR A 404 -47.10 -211.43 -36.76
C THR A 404 -48.25 -211.69 -37.74
N THR A 405 -48.66 -210.66 -38.49
CA THR A 405 -49.75 -210.79 -39.47
C THR A 405 -49.34 -211.62 -40.71
N ALA A 406 -48.03 -211.72 -40.99
CA ALA A 406 -47.49 -212.48 -42.12
C ALA A 406 -47.36 -214.00 -41.87
N GLU A 407 -47.61 -214.49 -40.66
CA GLU A 407 -47.46 -215.92 -40.30
C GLU A 407 -48.79 -216.71 -40.26
N VAL A 408 -49.95 -216.12 -40.60
CA VAL A 408 -51.28 -216.77 -40.45
C VAL A 408 -52.08 -217.04 -41.76
N ARG A 409 -51.57 -216.71 -42.96
CA ARG A 409 -52.07 -217.27 -44.25
C ARG A 409 -51.14 -216.94 -45.40
#